data_AF-A0A4R4M708-F1
#
_entry.id   AF-A0A4R4M708-F1
#
_cell.length_a   1.000
_cell.length_b   1.000
_cell.length_c   1.000
_cell.angle_alpha   90.00
_cell.angle_beta   90.00
_cell.angle_gamma   90.00
#
_symmetry.space_group_name_H-M   'P 1'
#
loop_
_entity.id
_entity.type
_entity.pdbx_description
1 polymer ?
#
loop_
_entity_poly.entity_id
_entity_poly.type
_entity_poly.pdbx_seq_one_letter_code
_entity_poly.pdbx_strand_id
1 'polypeptide(L)'
;MRTAPGVTFTRLPHGGAVLVDGTTLALAECGEPEAVLIEHLLAHGPRNAAEADPTAETDPTAEADPVAEAVPAAGKRAGDPPPALLRRMAEQMIESGWLLDDRRS
;
A
#
# COMPACT_ATOMS: atom_id res chain seq x y z
N MET A 1 -0.57 3.66 -10.79
CA MET A 1 -1.85 2.93 -10.72
C MET A 1 -2.86 3.88 -10.12
N ARG A 2 -4.13 3.72 -10.50
CA ARG A 2 -5.23 4.54 -9.97
C ARG A 2 -6.46 3.71 -9.70
N THR A 3 -7.39 4.22 -8.90
CA THR A 3 -8.72 3.61 -8.78
C THR A 3 -9.48 3.69 -10.10
N ALA A 4 -10.35 2.71 -10.34
CA ALA A 4 -11.26 2.77 -11.48
C ALA A 4 -12.25 3.95 -11.34
N PRO A 5 -12.82 4.45 -12.45
CA PRO A 5 -13.83 5.51 -12.40
C PRO A 5 -14.99 5.14 -11.47
N GLY A 6 -15.36 6.05 -10.57
CA GLY A 6 -16.43 5.81 -9.59
C GLY A 6 -16.02 4.98 -8.38
N VAL A 7 -14.81 4.41 -8.36
CA VAL A 7 -14.28 3.67 -7.21
C VAL A 7 -13.54 4.62 -6.26
N THR A 8 -13.91 4.53 -4.99
CA THR A 8 -13.27 5.25 -3.88
C THR A 8 -12.60 4.26 -2.92
N PHE A 9 -11.39 4.58 -2.48
CA PHE A 9 -10.66 3.83 -1.45
C PHE A 9 -10.64 4.66 -0.17
N THR A 10 -11.12 4.09 0.94
CA THR A 10 -11.19 4.79 2.23
C THR A 10 -10.54 3.96 3.33
N ARG A 11 -9.52 4.53 4.00
CA ARG A 11 -8.93 3.95 5.20
C ARG A 11 -9.90 4.04 6.38
N LEU A 12 -10.00 2.96 7.15
CA LEU A 12 -10.86 2.92 8.33
C LEU A 12 -10.08 3.29 9.61
N PRO A 13 -10.73 3.90 10.62
CA PRO A 13 -10.07 4.38 11.84
C PRO A 13 -9.37 3.30 12.68
N HIS A 14 -9.80 2.04 12.57
CA HIS A 14 -9.32 0.92 13.38
C HIS A 14 -8.46 -0.08 12.58
N GLY A 15 -7.98 0.32 11.40
CA GLY A 15 -7.23 -0.54 10.49
C GLY A 15 -8.07 -1.04 9.32
N GLY A 16 -7.39 -1.51 8.27
CA GLY A 16 -8.04 -1.90 7.02
C GLY A 16 -8.49 -0.73 6.15
N ALA A 17 -9.32 -1.04 5.17
CA ALA A 17 -9.91 -0.09 4.23
C ALA A 17 -11.17 -0.66 3.59
N VAL A 18 -11.93 0.21 2.92
CA VAL A 18 -13.03 -0.19 2.04
C VAL A 18 -12.84 0.40 0.66
N LEU A 19 -13.22 -0.39 -0.34
CA LEU A 19 -13.42 0.07 -1.71
C LEU A 19 -14.91 0.12 -1.99
N VAL A 20 -15.36 1.24 -2.54
CA VAL A 20 -16.77 1.45 -2.88
C VAL A 20 -16.86 1.93 -4.31
N ASP A 21 -17.60 1.20 -5.13
CA ASP A 21 -18.02 1.65 -6.46
C ASP A 21 -19.34 2.43 -6.32
N GLY A 22 -19.29 3.75 -6.51
CA GLY A 22 -20.47 4.61 -6.41
C GLY A 22 -21.52 4.36 -7.50
N THR A 23 -21.19 3.66 -8.58
CA THR A 23 -22.10 3.35 -9.69
C THR A 23 -22.91 2.10 -9.42
N THR A 24 -22.24 1.03 -8.97
CA THR A 24 -22.87 -0.28 -8.74
C THR A 24 -23.25 -0.53 -7.28
N LEU A 25 -22.76 0.32 -6.36
CA LEU A 25 -22.81 0.11 -4.92
C LEU A 25 -22.10 -1.18 -4.47
N ALA A 26 -21.22 -1.74 -5.32
CA ALA A 26 -20.35 -2.83 -4.91
C ALA A 26 -19.38 -2.34 -3.83
N LEU A 27 -19.14 -3.21 -2.85
CA LEU A 27 -18.24 -2.93 -1.73
C LEU A 27 -17.27 -4.10 -1.57
N ALA A 28 -16.00 -3.77 -1.35
CA ALA A 28 -14.98 -4.72 -0.94
C ALA A 28 -14.34 -4.26 0.37
N GLU A 29 -14.40 -5.12 1.38
CA GLU A 29 -13.73 -4.92 2.65
C GLU A 29 -12.30 -5.45 2.56
N CYS A 30 -11.35 -4.63 2.98
CA CYS A 30 -9.94 -4.97 3.02
C CYS A 30 -9.48 -4.97 4.47
N GLY A 31 -8.88 -6.08 4.91
CA GLY A 31 -8.16 -6.12 6.17
C GLY A 31 -6.96 -5.18 6.15
N GLU A 32 -6.34 -4.98 7.32
CA GLU A 32 -5.18 -4.12 7.46
C GLU A 32 -4.01 -4.51 6.52
N PRO A 33 -3.66 -5.81 6.35
CA PRO A 33 -2.60 -6.20 5.42
C PRO A 33 -2.93 -5.83 3.97
N GLU A 34 -4.16 -6.09 3.53
CA GLU A 34 -4.61 -5.78 2.17
C GLU A 34 -4.63 -4.28 1.92
N ALA A 35 -5.11 -3.50 2.90
CA ALA A 35 -5.18 -2.05 2.80
C ALA A 35 -3.79 -1.41 2.66
N VAL A 36 -2.77 -1.93 3.35
CA VAL A 36 -1.36 -1.49 3.19
C VAL A 36 -0.85 -1.80 1.78
N LEU A 37 -1.16 -2.99 1.25
CA LEU A 37 -0.76 -3.36 -0.12
C LEU A 37 -1.43 -2.47 -1.16
N ILE A 38 -2.73 -2.20 -1.03
CA ILE A 38 -3.49 -1.35 -1.94
C ILE A 38 -2.97 0.09 -1.90
N GLU A 39 -2.70 0.62 -0.71
CA GLU A 39 -2.12 1.96 -0.55
C GLU A 39 -0.74 2.05 -1.21
N HIS A 40 0.11 1.05 -1.00
CA HIS A 40 1.42 0.98 -1.66
C HIS A 40 1.27 0.90 -3.19
N LEU A 41 0.32 0.12 -3.71
CA LEU A 41 0.04 0.04 -5.15
C LEU A 41 -0.45 1.37 -5.72
N LEU A 42 -1.30 2.10 -5.00
CA LEU A 42 -1.80 3.40 -5.43
C LEU A 42 -0.70 4.47 -5.42
N ALA A 43 0.18 4.44 -4.41
CA ALA A 43 1.28 5.41 -4.27
C ALA A 43 2.45 5.13 -5.24
N HIS A 44 2.79 3.87 -5.47
CA HIS A 44 4.05 3.49 -6.13
C HIS A 44 3.87 2.56 -7.34
N GLY A 45 2.68 2.01 -7.55
CA GLY A 45 2.44 0.96 -8.54
C GLY A 45 3.10 -0.38 -8.17
N PRO A 46 2.89 -1.43 -8.99
CA PRO A 46 3.57 -2.69 -8.83
C PRO A 46 5.03 -2.52 -9.23
N ARG A 47 5.95 -2.47 -8.25
CA ARG A 47 7.39 -2.44 -8.54
C ARG A 47 7.76 -3.72 -9.31
N ASN A 48 8.27 -3.57 -10.53
CA ASN A 48 8.96 -4.68 -11.19
C ASN A 48 10.27 -4.89 -10.44
N ALA A 49 10.63 -6.14 -10.13
CA ALA A 49 11.85 -6.49 -9.41
C ALA A 49 13.17 -6.10 -10.13
N ALA A 50 13.12 -5.28 -11.18
CA ALA A 50 14.25 -4.85 -12.00
C ALA A 50 14.79 -3.44 -11.66
N GLU A 51 14.13 -2.67 -10.80
CA GLU A 51 14.65 -1.38 -10.31
C GLU A 51 14.39 -1.24 -8.81
N ALA A 52 15.01 -2.15 -8.04
CA ALA A 52 15.45 -1.77 -6.71
C ALA A 52 16.89 -1.29 -6.87
N ASP A 53 17.07 0.02 -7.08
CA ASP A 53 18.35 0.67 -6.81
C ASP A 53 18.35 0.99 -5.31
N PRO A 54 19.11 0.26 -4.47
CA PRO A 54 19.20 0.54 -3.05
C PRO A 54 20.32 1.55 -2.84
N THR A 55 20.13 2.79 -3.28
CA THR A 55 21.04 3.90 -2.96
C THR A 55 20.29 5.01 -2.22
N ALA A 56 19.74 4.65 -1.06
CA ALA A 56 19.57 5.61 0.02
C ALA A 56 20.75 5.43 0.98
N GLU A 57 21.88 6.04 0.59
CA GLU A 57 23.03 6.27 1.46
C GLU A 57 22.57 7.26 2.56
N THR A 58 22.16 6.74 3.71
CA THR A 58 21.95 7.58 4.90
C THR A 58 23.18 7.49 5.79
N ASP A 59 24.01 8.51 5.63
CA ASP A 59 25.09 8.96 6.53
C ASP A 59 24.63 8.91 8.01
N PRO A 60 25.27 8.12 8.90
CA PRO A 60 24.96 8.15 10.31
C PRO A 60 25.95 9.09 11.01
N THR A 61 25.60 10.36 11.11
CA THR A 61 26.24 11.26 12.07
C THR A 61 25.19 11.98 12.90
N ALA A 62 25.01 11.49 14.14
CA ALA A 62 25.02 12.31 15.36
C ALA A 62 24.47 11.51 16.56
N GLU A 63 25.30 11.41 17.59
CA GLU A 63 24.90 11.03 18.94
C GLU A 63 23.79 11.92 19.49
N ALA A 64 22.82 11.30 20.17
CA ALA A 64 22.17 11.85 21.37
C ALA A 64 21.33 10.77 22.06
N ASP A 65 21.80 10.27 23.21
CA ASP A 65 20.90 9.86 24.30
C ASP A 65 20.17 11.10 24.82
N PRO A 66 18.89 11.04 25.27
CA PRO A 66 18.57 10.31 26.51
C PRO A 66 17.17 9.66 26.63
N VAL A 67 17.14 8.61 27.47
CA VAL A 67 16.10 8.16 28.43
C VAL A 67 14.68 7.80 27.93
N ALA A 68 14.32 6.56 28.24
CA ALA A 68 13.07 5.88 27.95
C ALA A 68 11.84 6.45 28.68
N GLU A 69 10.72 6.53 27.96
CA GLU A 69 9.40 6.21 28.49
C GLU A 69 8.60 5.44 27.41
N ALA A 70 8.17 4.23 27.77
CA ALA A 70 7.63 3.25 26.84
C ALA A 70 6.18 3.56 26.46
N VAL A 71 5.96 3.94 25.20
CA VAL A 71 4.66 3.76 24.52
C VAL A 71 4.80 2.52 23.65
N PRO A 72 3.93 1.50 23.74
CA PRO A 72 4.05 0.33 22.87
C PRO A 72 3.78 0.76 21.44
N ALA A 73 4.86 0.92 20.67
CA ALA A 73 4.83 1.09 19.24
C ALA A 73 4.15 -0.15 18.65
N ALA A 74 2.89 0.01 18.27
CA ALA A 74 2.18 -0.93 17.44
C ALA A 74 3.01 -1.18 16.17
N GLY A 75 3.39 -2.45 15.98
CA GLY A 75 3.76 -3.02 14.70
C GLY A 75 4.97 -2.38 14.02
N LYS A 76 6.15 -2.99 14.24
CA LYS A 76 7.28 -3.07 13.29
C LYS A 76 6.98 -2.44 11.92
N ARG A 77 7.77 -1.42 11.54
CA ARG A 77 7.95 -1.02 10.14
C ARG A 77 8.20 -2.28 9.31
N ALA A 78 7.16 -2.80 8.68
CA ALA A 78 7.27 -3.89 7.74
C ALA A 78 8.11 -3.35 6.59
N GLY A 79 9.16 -4.08 6.22
CA GLY A 79 9.89 -3.79 4.99
C GLY A 79 8.93 -3.78 3.80
N ASP A 80 9.38 -3.18 2.69
CA ASP A 80 8.57 -3.08 1.47
C ASP A 80 7.90 -4.44 1.16
N PRO A 81 6.58 -4.44 0.86
CA PRO A 81 5.88 -5.68 0.59
C PRO A 81 6.51 -6.42 -0.60
N PRO A 82 6.53 -7.76 -0.59
CA PRO A 82 7.19 -8.53 -1.63
C PRO A 82 6.63 -8.17 -3.03
N PRO A 83 7.49 -7.93 -4.05
CA PRO A 83 7.02 -7.55 -5.38
C PRO A 83 6.03 -8.54 -6.00
N ALA A 84 6.21 -9.84 -5.74
CA ALA A 84 5.29 -10.89 -6.20
C ALA A 84 3.89 -10.75 -5.58
N LEU A 85 3.82 -10.37 -4.31
CA LEU A 85 2.55 -10.14 -3.61
C LEU A 85 1.85 -8.89 -4.15
N LEU A 86 2.58 -7.79 -4.32
CA LEU A 86 2.08 -6.57 -4.94
C LEU A 86 1.54 -6.83 -6.34
N ARG A 87 2.28 -7.59 -7.16
CA ARG A 87 1.86 -7.93 -8.51
C ARG A 87 0.57 -8.75 -8.52
N ARG A 88 0.51 -9.82 -7.72
CA ARG A 88 -0.68 -10.67 -7.63
C ARG A 88 -1.91 -9.87 -7.18
N MET A 89 -1.73 -9.01 -6.17
CA MET A 89 -2.80 -8.13 -5.69
C MET A 89 -3.25 -7.16 -6.80
N ALA A 90 -2.30 -6.51 -7.48
CA ALA A 90 -2.62 -5.61 -8.58
C ALA A 90 -3.41 -6.30 -9.70
N GLU A 91 -2.98 -7.50 -10.12
CA GLU A 91 -3.66 -8.31 -11.14
C GLU A 91 -5.11 -8.61 -10.71
N GLN A 92 -5.31 -9.12 -9.48
CA GLN A 92 -6.64 -9.41 -8.94
C GLN A 92 -7.54 -8.17 -8.90
N MET A 93 -6.99 -7.02 -8.50
CA MET A 93 -7.73 -5.76 -8.38
C MET A 93 -8.11 -5.16 -9.73
N ILE A 94 -7.26 -5.35 -10.75
CA ILE A 94 -7.54 -4.94 -12.13
C ILE A 94 -8.61 -5.86 -12.73
N GLU A 95 -8.48 -7.17 -12.56
CA GLU A 95 -9.46 -8.16 -13.04
C GLU A 95 -10.84 -7.93 -12.43
N SER A 96 -10.88 -7.50 -11.16
CA SER A 96 -12.11 -7.18 -10.45
C SER A 96 -12.67 -5.79 -10.78
N GLY A 97 -11.97 -4.99 -11.60
CA GLY A 97 -12.41 -3.64 -11.99
C GLY A 97 -12.24 -2.57 -10.93
N TRP A 98 -11.52 -2.83 -9.82
CA TRP A 98 -11.32 -1.86 -8.75
C TRP A 98 -10.20 -0.87 -9.04
N LEU A 99 -9.14 -1.33 -9.72
CA LEU A 99 -7.96 -0.53 -10.06
C LEU A 99 -7.68 -0.56 -11.55
N LEU A 100 -6.99 0.46 -12.05
CA LEU A 100 -6.47 0.55 -13.41
C LEU A 100 -4.95 0.70 -13.40
N ASP A 101 -4.29 -0.01 -14.33
CA ASP A 101 -2.87 0.19 -14.62
C ASP A 101 -2.72 1.32 -15.65
N ASP A 102 -2.13 2.44 -15.22
CA ASP A 102 -1.88 3.60 -16.08
C ASP A 102 -0.97 3.25 -17.28
N ARG A 103 -0.16 2.19 -17.17
CA ARG A 103 0.73 1.74 -18.26
C ARG A 103 0.00 1.00 -19.38
N ARG A 104 -1.29 0.67 -19.20
CA ARG A 104 -2.12 -0.05 -20.18
C ARG A 104 -3.19 0.83 -20.83
N SER A 105 -3.28 2.12 -20.47
CA SER A 105 -4.25 3.08 -21.04
C SER A 105 -3.67 3.88 -22.20
#